data_AF-A0A3D5X7I5-F1
#
_entry.id   AF-A0A3D5X7I5-F1
#
_cell.length_a   1.000
_cell.length_b   1.000
_cell.length_c   1.000
_cell.angle_alpha   90.00
_cell.angle_beta   90.00
_cell.angle_gamma   90.00
#
_symmetry.space_group_name_H-M   'P 1'
#
loop_
_entity.id
_entity.type
_entity.pdbx_description
1 polymer ?
#
loop_
_entity_poly.entity_id
_entity_poly.type
_entity_poly.pdbx_seq_one_letter_code
_entity_poly.pdbx_strand_id
1 'polypeptide(L)'
;MNYFTKYRILIGAVILLAAINIAMLATLGFHHIAPKEPQTPLPEPKQQVNQIARELNFTAEQNELFHSLRQTYFLETKENRTALGRNYELIMEELSATNPDKVILNNLAEQIGKLHVEQQQATIDHFLKLQ
;
A
#
# COMPACT_ATOMS: atom_id res chain seq x y z
N MET A 1 2.01 47.54 -3.85
CA MET A 1 1.74 46.36 -3.00
C MET A 1 3.08 45.82 -2.51
N ASN A 2 3.32 45.85 -1.19
CA ASN A 2 4.66 45.79 -0.59
C ASN A 2 5.41 44.46 -0.87
N TYR A 3 6.41 44.51 -1.76
CA TYR A 3 7.32 43.39 -2.05
C TYR A 3 8.02 42.85 -0.79
N PHE A 4 8.30 43.73 0.17
CA PHE A 4 8.90 43.38 1.46
C PHE A 4 8.02 42.44 2.31
N THR A 5 6.70 42.52 2.21
CA THR A 5 5.79 41.66 2.97
C THR A 5 5.71 40.26 2.36
N LYS A 6 5.75 40.16 1.02
CA LYS A 6 5.75 38.87 0.31
C LYS A 6 7.00 38.05 0.64
N TYR A 7 8.18 38.67 0.66
CA TYR A 7 9.43 37.96 0.94
C TYR A 7 9.50 37.45 2.39
N ARG A 8 8.98 38.23 3.36
CA ARG A 8 8.87 37.80 4.77
C ARG A 8 7.90 36.63 4.95
N ILE A 9 6.76 36.65 4.26
CA ILE A 9 5.80 35.53 4.28
C ILE A 9 6.41 34.29 3.64
N LEU A 10 7.14 34.43 2.53
CA LEU A 10 7.77 33.32 1.83
C LEU A 10 8.90 32.69 2.66
N ILE A 11 9.73 33.50 3.30
CA ILE A 11 10.74 33.01 4.28
C ILE A 11 10.06 32.30 5.45
N GLY A 12 8.98 32.87 5.99
CA GLY A 12 8.21 32.23 7.06
C GLY A 12 7.64 30.88 6.65
N ALA A 13 7.11 30.77 5.43
CA ALA A 13 6.59 29.52 4.88
C ALA A 13 7.69 28.47 4.68
N VAL A 14 8.88 28.86 4.21
CA VAL A 14 10.03 27.96 4.05
C VAL A 14 10.53 27.44 5.40
N ILE A 15 10.63 28.31 6.41
CA ILE A 15 11.03 27.93 7.77
C ILE A 15 10.00 26.98 8.39
N LEU A 16 8.71 27.27 8.23
CA LEU A 16 7.62 26.41 8.70
C LEU A 16 7.69 25.02 8.03
N LEU A 17 7.88 24.98 6.71
CA LEU A 17 7.97 23.74 5.96
C LEU A 17 9.20 22.91 6.39
N ALA A 18 10.34 23.56 6.62
CA ALA A 18 11.54 22.90 7.12
C ALA A 18 11.32 22.34 8.54
N ALA A 19 10.67 23.11 9.43
CA ALA A 19 10.38 22.66 10.79
C ALA A 19 9.45 21.44 10.83
N ILE A 20 8.40 21.41 9.99
CA ILE A 20 7.50 20.27 9.87
C ILE A 20 8.24 19.03 9.36
N ASN A 21 9.09 19.17 8.35
CA ASN A 21 9.87 18.04 7.82
C ASN A 21 10.88 17.51 8.85
N ILE A 22 11.58 18.41 9.58
CA ILE A 22 12.51 18.00 10.65
C ILE A 22 11.77 17.30 11.79
N ALA A 23 10.61 17.81 12.20
CA ALA A 23 9.78 17.16 13.21
C ALA A 23 9.33 15.77 12.76
N MET A 24 8.90 15.61 11.50
CA MET A 24 8.49 14.33 10.94
C MET A 24 9.64 13.31 10.91
N LEU A 25 10.84 13.73 10.49
CA LEU A 25 12.05 12.91 10.52
C LEU A 25 12.46 12.53 11.95
N ALA A 26 12.36 13.46 12.90
CA ALA A 26 12.62 13.20 14.31
C ALA A 26 11.63 12.18 14.88
N THR A 27 10.32 12.34 14.62
CA THR A 27 9.30 11.40 15.08
C THR A 27 9.53 10.00 14.52
N LEU A 28 9.84 9.88 13.23
CA LEU A 28 10.14 8.59 12.60
C LEU A 28 11.42 7.95 13.16
N GLY A 29 12.47 8.74 13.36
CA GLY A 29 13.74 8.28 13.94
C GLY A 29 13.59 7.81 15.39
N PHE A 30 12.85 8.55 16.21
CA PHE A 30 12.56 8.17 17.60
C PHE A 30 11.67 6.92 17.69
N HIS A 31 10.71 6.74 16.77
CA HIS A 31 9.85 5.56 16.74
C HIS A 31 10.57 4.27 16.31
N HIS A 32 11.70 4.37 15.58
CA HIS A 32 12.52 3.22 15.23
C HIS A 32 13.50 2.77 16.33
N ILE A 33 13.82 3.65 17.29
CA ILE A 33 14.79 3.38 18.37
C ILE A 33 14.11 3.14 19.72
N ALA A 34 12.85 3.59 19.89
CA ALA A 34 12.09 3.28 21.09
C ALA A 34 11.83 1.76 21.17
N PRO A 35 12.16 1.08 22.29
CA PRO A 35 11.79 -0.30 22.48
C PRO A 35 10.27 -0.40 22.37
N LYS A 36 9.80 -1.30 21.50
CA LYS A 36 8.37 -1.56 21.29
C LYS A 36 7.71 -1.76 22.65
N GLU A 37 6.89 -0.81 23.09
CA GLU A 37 5.79 -1.14 23.97
C GLU A 37 5.05 -2.33 23.32
N PRO A 38 4.59 -3.33 24.10
CA PRO A 38 3.99 -4.53 23.54
C PRO A 38 2.82 -4.13 22.65
N GLN A 39 3.11 -4.12 21.35
CA GLN A 39 2.14 -3.86 20.30
C GLN A 39 1.06 -4.91 20.52
N THR A 40 -0.19 -4.46 20.65
CA THR A 40 -1.35 -5.34 20.55
C THR A 40 -1.09 -6.23 19.33
N PRO A 41 -1.07 -7.57 19.46
CA PRO A 41 -0.66 -8.43 18.36
C PRO A 41 -1.48 -8.04 17.14
N LEU A 42 -0.81 -7.67 16.05
CA LEU A 42 -1.46 -7.56 14.74
C LEU A 42 -2.30 -8.82 14.58
N PRO A 43 -3.61 -8.70 14.28
CA PRO A 43 -4.49 -9.85 14.29
C PRO A 43 -3.90 -10.91 13.37
N GLU A 44 -3.64 -12.09 13.92
CA GLU A 44 -3.06 -13.19 13.14
C GLU A 44 -3.87 -13.40 11.85
N PRO A 45 -3.27 -13.86 10.75
CA PRO A 45 -3.99 -14.12 9.50
C PRO A 45 -5.21 -15.05 9.65
N LYS A 46 -5.36 -15.77 10.77
CA LYS A 46 -6.57 -16.51 11.14
C LYS A 46 -7.74 -15.62 11.58
N GLN A 47 -7.48 -14.51 12.25
CA GLN A 47 -8.53 -13.58 12.72
C GLN A 47 -9.21 -12.84 11.57
N GLN A 48 -8.46 -12.42 10.53
CA GLN A 48 -9.03 -11.79 9.34
C GLN A 48 -9.87 -12.77 8.50
N VAL A 49 -9.44 -14.04 8.39
CA VAL A 49 -10.24 -15.09 7.73
C VAL A 49 -11.57 -15.31 8.46
N ASN A 50 -11.52 -15.38 9.79
CA ASN A 50 -12.71 -15.52 10.61
C ASN A 50 -13.62 -14.29 10.57
N GLN A 51 -13.14 -13.12 10.13
CA GLN A 51 -13.97 -11.94 9.89
C GLN A 51 -14.73 -12.07 8.57
N ILE A 52 -14.04 -12.39 7.46
CA ILE A 52 -14.66 -12.57 6.14
C ILE A 52 -15.73 -13.68 6.19
N ALA A 53 -15.40 -14.83 6.79
CA ALA A 53 -16.36 -15.93 6.92
C ALA A 53 -17.61 -15.55 7.74
N ARG A 54 -17.46 -14.68 8.74
CA ARG A 54 -18.59 -14.15 9.52
C ARG A 54 -19.42 -13.14 8.74
N GLU A 55 -18.78 -12.21 8.05
CA GLU A 55 -19.48 -11.18 7.26
C GLU A 55 -20.27 -11.79 6.11
N LEU A 56 -19.75 -12.86 5.51
CA LEU A 56 -20.40 -13.59 4.42
C LEU A 56 -21.28 -14.76 4.89
N ASN A 57 -21.41 -14.97 6.20
CA ASN A 57 -22.22 -16.03 6.82
C ASN A 57 -21.94 -17.43 6.25
N PHE A 58 -20.66 -17.80 6.09
CA PHE A 58 -20.27 -19.10 5.55
C PHE A 58 -20.75 -20.26 6.43
N THR A 59 -21.21 -21.34 5.79
CA THR A 59 -21.40 -22.63 6.47
C THR A 59 -20.05 -23.24 6.88
N ALA A 60 -20.07 -24.27 7.74
CA ALA A 60 -18.86 -24.99 8.10
C ALA A 60 -18.14 -25.58 6.87
N GLU A 61 -18.91 -26.11 5.91
CA GLU A 61 -18.39 -26.67 4.65
C GLU A 61 -17.81 -25.59 3.74
N GLN A 62 -18.48 -24.44 3.61
CA GLN A 62 -17.95 -23.29 2.85
C GLN A 62 -16.67 -22.73 3.47
N ASN A 63 -16.54 -22.78 4.79
CA ASN A 63 -15.34 -22.31 5.47
C ASN A 63 -14.14 -23.24 5.22
N GLU A 64 -14.33 -24.55 5.19
CA GLU A 64 -13.27 -25.49 4.79
C GLU A 64 -12.88 -25.31 3.32
N LEU A 65 -13.87 -25.13 2.44
CA LEU A 65 -13.64 -24.86 1.03
C LEU A 65 -12.87 -23.55 0.82
N PHE A 66 -13.23 -22.49 1.56
CA PHE A 66 -12.53 -21.19 1.55
C PHE A 66 -11.06 -21.33 1.91
N HIS A 67 -10.73 -22.12 2.93
CA HIS A 67 -9.33 -22.37 3.30
C HIS A 67 -8.53 -23.02 2.16
N SER A 68 -9.11 -24.02 1.48
CA SER A 68 -8.44 -24.70 0.36
C SER A 68 -8.30 -23.79 -0.88
N LEU A 69 -9.36 -23.06 -1.24
CA LEU A 69 -9.37 -22.16 -2.38
C LEU A 69 -8.44 -20.96 -2.17
N ARG A 70 -8.23 -20.54 -0.91
CA ARG A 70 -7.33 -19.42 -0.58
C ARG A 70 -5.90 -19.73 -0.96
N GLN A 71 -5.46 -20.97 -0.78
CA GLN A 71 -4.11 -21.38 -1.15
C GLN A 71 -3.92 -21.32 -2.67
N THR A 72 -4.92 -21.80 -3.42
CA THR A 72 -4.94 -21.69 -4.89
C THR A 72 -4.93 -20.24 -5.34
N TYR A 73 -5.81 -19.40 -4.78
CA TYR A 73 -5.84 -17.96 -5.06
C TYR A 73 -4.49 -17.29 -4.78
N PHE A 74 -3.82 -17.65 -3.68
CA PHE A 74 -2.51 -17.10 -3.34
C PHE A 74 -1.45 -17.50 -4.39
N LEU A 75 -1.49 -18.73 -4.90
CA LEU A 75 -0.56 -19.16 -5.95
C LEU A 75 -0.86 -18.45 -7.29
N GLU A 76 -2.14 -18.40 -7.69
CA GLU A 76 -2.59 -17.76 -8.93
C GLU A 76 -2.25 -16.27 -8.99
N THR A 77 -2.34 -15.57 -7.86
CA THR A 77 -2.08 -14.12 -7.78
C THR A 77 -0.65 -13.75 -7.39
N LYS A 78 0.24 -14.74 -7.21
CA LYS A 78 1.62 -14.50 -6.79
C LYS A 78 2.38 -13.65 -7.81
N GLU A 79 2.28 -14.01 -9.09
CA GLU A 79 2.97 -13.30 -10.18
C GLU A 79 2.49 -11.85 -10.28
N ASN A 80 1.18 -11.62 -10.23
CA ASN A 80 0.59 -10.29 -10.24
C ASN A 80 1.10 -9.43 -9.06
N ARG A 81 1.14 -9.98 -7.84
CA ARG A 81 1.71 -9.28 -6.67
C ARG A 81 3.20 -8.95 -6.85
N THR A 82 3.98 -9.87 -7.40
CA THR A 82 5.40 -9.62 -7.70
C THR A 82 5.55 -8.52 -8.75
N ALA A 83 4.72 -8.53 -9.79
CA ALA A 83 4.71 -7.49 -10.83
C ALA A 83 4.31 -6.12 -10.27
N LEU A 84 3.33 -6.06 -9.37
CA LEU A 84 2.97 -4.81 -8.68
C LEU A 84 4.15 -4.26 -7.89
N GLY A 85 4.79 -5.10 -7.06
CA GLY A 85 5.98 -4.71 -6.30
C GLY A 85 7.10 -4.18 -7.20
N ARG A 86 7.39 -4.89 -8.30
CA ARG A 86 8.42 -4.48 -9.25
C ARG A 86 8.10 -3.15 -9.93
N ASN A 87 6.84 -2.91 -10.32
CA ASN A 87 6.44 -1.64 -10.92
C ASN A 87 6.56 -0.47 -9.95
N TYR A 88 6.25 -0.65 -8.66
CA TYR A 88 6.45 0.39 -7.65
C TYR A 88 7.94 0.71 -7.43
N GLU A 89 8.80 -0.32 -7.41
CA GLU A 89 10.26 -0.11 -7.36
C GLU A 89 10.76 0.69 -8.56
N LEU A 90 10.30 0.35 -9.77
CA LEU A 90 10.67 1.05 -11.01
C LEU A 90 10.20 2.51 -11.00
N ILE A 91 9.00 2.79 -10.48
CA ILE A 91 8.53 4.18 -10.29
C ILE A 91 9.48 4.94 -9.36
N MET A 92 9.88 4.32 -8.24
CA MET A 92 10.79 4.94 -7.28
C MET A 92 12.18 5.19 -7.87
N GLU A 93 12.69 4.24 -8.66
CA GLU A 93 13.94 4.35 -9.39
C GLU A 93 13.92 5.52 -10.38
N GLU A 94 12.87 5.61 -11.20
CA GLU A 94 12.69 6.67 -12.20
C GLU A 94 12.53 8.06 -11.55
N LEU A 95 11.74 8.16 -10.47
CA LEU A 95 11.59 9.41 -9.71
C LEU A 95 12.89 9.85 -9.02
N SER A 96 13.82 8.93 -8.77
CA SER A 96 15.13 9.22 -8.19
C SER A 96 16.18 9.64 -9.23
N ALA A 97 15.86 9.53 -10.53
CA ALA A 97 16.76 9.92 -11.61
C ALA A 97 16.95 11.45 -11.68
N THR A 98 18.08 11.90 -12.22
CA THR A 98 18.39 13.34 -12.37
C THR A 98 17.43 14.05 -13.32
N ASN A 99 16.82 13.32 -14.26
CA ASN A 99 15.80 13.83 -15.17
C ASN A 99 14.72 12.76 -15.39
N PRO A 100 13.71 12.66 -14.51
CA PRO A 100 12.67 11.64 -14.61
C PRO A 100 11.85 11.75 -15.90
N ASP A 101 11.65 10.63 -16.57
CA ASP A 101 10.83 10.52 -17.78
C ASP A 101 9.37 10.24 -17.43
N LYS A 102 8.52 11.25 -17.70
CA LYS A 102 7.09 11.17 -17.48
C LYS A 102 6.40 10.08 -18.32
N VAL A 103 6.93 9.74 -19.49
CA VAL A 103 6.38 8.67 -20.34
C VAL A 103 6.57 7.32 -19.67
N ILE A 104 7.74 7.07 -19.08
CA ILE A 104 8.03 5.84 -18.32
C ILE A 104 7.10 5.75 -17.10
N LEU A 105 6.98 6.83 -16.32
CA LEU A 105 6.11 6.87 -15.15
C LEU A 105 4.64 6.61 -15.49
N ASN A 106 4.14 7.20 -16.58
CA ASN A 106 2.76 6.96 -17.04
C ASN A 106 2.56 5.49 -17.44
N ASN A 107 3.50 4.91 -18.18
CA ASN A 107 3.43 3.49 -18.57
C ASN A 107 3.45 2.55 -17.36
N LEU A 108 4.26 2.85 -16.33
CA LEU A 108 4.29 2.07 -15.09
C LEU A 108 2.97 2.20 -14.32
N ALA A 109 2.39 3.40 -14.26
CA ALA A 109 1.09 3.63 -13.64
C ALA A 109 -0.05 2.89 -14.35
N GLU A 110 -0.05 2.86 -15.69
CA GLU A 110 -1.03 2.08 -16.47
C GLU A 110 -0.90 0.57 -16.22
N GLN A 111 0.33 0.06 -16.12
CA GLN A 111 0.58 -1.36 -15.81
C GLN A 111 0.08 -1.72 -14.40
N ILE A 112 0.34 -0.88 -13.41
CA ILE A 112 -0.21 -1.04 -12.05
C ILE A 112 -1.74 -1.07 -12.09
N GLY A 113 -2.36 -0.17 -12.85
CA GLY A 113 -3.81 -0.14 -13.04
C GLY A 113 -4.37 -1.46 -13.57
N LYS A 114 -3.75 -2.02 -14.62
CA LYS A 114 -4.13 -3.32 -15.19
C LYS A 114 -3.98 -4.46 -14.18
N LEU A 115 -2.84 -4.51 -13.48
CA LEU A 115 -2.58 -5.53 -12.45
C LEU A 115 -3.61 -5.48 -11.32
N HIS A 116 -4.04 -4.28 -10.90
CA HIS A 116 -5.10 -4.14 -9.91
C HIS A 116 -6.46 -4.65 -10.41
N VAL A 117 -6.80 -4.41 -11.68
CA VAL A 117 -8.03 -4.96 -12.28
C VAL A 117 -8.00 -6.48 -12.27
N GLU A 118 -6.89 -7.08 -12.71
CA GLU A 118 -6.71 -8.53 -12.70
C GLU A 118 -6.83 -9.12 -11.28
N GLN A 119 -6.22 -8.47 -10.28
CA GLN A 119 -6.31 -8.91 -8.89
C GLN A 119 -7.75 -8.86 -8.36
N GLN A 120 -8.53 -7.83 -8.72
CA GLN A 120 -9.94 -7.72 -8.34
C GLN A 120 -10.78 -8.80 -9.02
N GLN A 121 -10.56 -9.07 -10.31
CA GLN A 121 -11.23 -10.14 -11.03
C GLN A 121 -10.94 -11.51 -10.39
N ALA A 122 -9.67 -11.81 -10.10
CA ALA A 122 -9.30 -13.04 -9.41
C ALA A 122 -9.96 -13.17 -8.02
N THR A 123 -10.14 -12.05 -7.30
CA THR A 123 -10.84 -12.03 -6.01
C THR A 123 -12.32 -12.37 -6.20
N ILE A 124 -12.99 -11.76 -7.19
CA ILE A 124 -14.39 -12.05 -7.51
C ILE A 124 -14.55 -13.53 -7.87
N ASP A 125 -13.72 -14.04 -8.76
CA ASP A 125 -13.75 -15.46 -9.19
C ASP A 125 -13.52 -16.41 -8.01
N HIS A 126 -12.62 -16.04 -7.08
CA HIS A 126 -12.39 -16.81 -5.86
C HIS A 126 -13.64 -16.92 -4.99
N PHE A 127 -14.38 -15.83 -4.81
CA PHE A 127 -15.63 -15.85 -4.03
C PHE A 127 -16.79 -16.51 -4.77
N LEU A 128 -16.86 -16.41 -6.10
CA LEU A 128 -17.87 -17.11 -6.89
C LEU A 128 -17.71 -18.64 -6.82
N LYS A 129 -16.48 -19.15 -6.66
CA LYS A 129 -16.22 -20.59 -6.45
C LYS A 129 -16.72 -21.14 -5.10
N LEU A 130 -17.20 -20.29 -4.19
CA LEU A 130 -17.73 -20.67 -2.86
C LEU A 130 -19.26 -20.81 -2.83
N GLN A 131 -19.95 -20.45 -3.91
CA GLN A 131 -21.39 -20.64 -4.09
C GLN A 131 -21.70 -22.06 -4.52
#